data_AF-A0A9Q8MCK6-F1
#
_entry.id   AF-A0A9Q8MCK6-F1
#
_cell.length_a   1.000
_cell.length_b   1.000
_cell.length_c   1.000
_cell.angle_alpha   90.00
_cell.angle_beta   90.00
_cell.angle_gamma   90.00
#
_symmetry.space_group_name_H-M   'P 1'
#
loop_
_entity.id
_entity.type
_entity.pdbx_description
1 polymer ?
#
loop_
_entity_poly.entity_id
_entity_poly.type
_entity_poly.pdbx_seq_one_letter_code
_entity_poly.pdbx_strand_id
1 'polypeptide(L)' 'MSKDCNFIHADTLKLEDLGNGVKRKMLAYSENIMAVEVHFEQGAVGAMHSHPHEQLTYVLCGEFE' A
#
# COMPACT_ATOMS: atom_id res chain seq x y z
N MET A 1 -1.42 4.01 12.95
CA MET A 1 -0.28 4.95 13.06
C MET A 1 -0.80 6.35 13.32
N SER A 2 -0.01 7.23 13.92
CA SER A 2 -0.42 8.62 14.19
C SER A 2 -0.28 9.49 12.95
N LYS A 3 -1.18 10.49 12.83
CA LYS A 3 -1.17 11.59 11.87
C LYS A 3 0.13 12.43 11.92
N ASP A 4 0.93 12.27 12.98
CA ASP A 4 2.12 13.07 13.31
C ASP A 4 3.45 12.29 13.23
N CYS A 5 3.47 11.12 12.60
CA CYS A 5 4.69 10.31 12.48
C CYS A 5 5.47 10.69 11.22
N ASN A 6 6.45 11.60 11.36
CA ASN A 6 7.27 12.09 10.25
C ASN A 6 8.22 11.04 9.66
N PHE A 7 8.55 9.99 10.41
CA PHE A 7 9.47 8.93 9.99
C PHE A 7 8.90 7.57 10.35
N ILE A 8 9.01 6.62 9.41
CA ILE A 8 8.45 5.28 9.56
C ILE A 8 9.49 4.25 9.15
N HIS A 9 9.68 3.25 10.02
CA HIS A 9 10.49 2.08 9.74
C HIS A 9 9.56 0.97 9.22
N ALA A 10 9.57 0.73 7.90
CA ALA A 10 8.63 -0.16 7.22
C ALA A 10 8.71 -1.64 7.66
N ASP A 11 9.84 -2.05 8.23
CA ASP A 11 10.08 -3.38 8.82
C ASP A 11 9.39 -3.56 10.19
N THR A 12 9.07 -2.47 10.88
CA THR A 12 8.33 -2.51 12.16
C THR A 12 6.81 -2.56 11.98
N LEU A 13 6.32 -2.41 10.75
CA LEU A 13 4.89 -2.34 10.45
C LEU A 13 4.33 -3.72 10.11
N LYS A 14 3.12 -4.00 10.63
CA LYS A 14 2.40 -5.21 10.30
C LYS A 14 1.99 -5.20 8.82
N LEU A 15 2.31 -6.29 8.13
CA LEU A 15 1.77 -6.60 6.82
C LEU A 15 0.38 -7.23 7.02
N GLU A 16 -0.66 -6.48 6.71
CA GLU A 16 -2.05 -6.89 6.87
C GLU A 16 -2.53 -7.68 5.65
N ASP A 17 -3.17 -8.82 5.89
CA ASP A 17 -3.76 -9.65 4.84
C ASP A 17 -5.12 -9.09 4.41
N LEU A 18 -5.26 -8.80 3.12
CA LEU A 18 -6.49 -8.31 2.50
C LEU A 18 -7.24 -9.42 1.74
N GLY A 19 -6.70 -10.64 1.74
CA GLY A 19 -7.21 -11.78 0.99
C GLY A 19 -6.75 -11.80 -0.47
N ASN A 20 -7.04 -12.90 -1.16
CA ASN A 20 -6.77 -13.09 -2.60
C ASN A 20 -5.30 -12.81 -3.00
N GLY A 21 -4.35 -13.15 -2.13
CA GLY A 21 -2.92 -12.96 -2.39
C GLY A 21 -2.45 -11.50 -2.32
N VAL A 22 -3.27 -10.59 -1.79
CA VAL A 22 -2.92 -9.18 -1.60
C VAL A 22 -2.71 -8.89 -0.13
N LYS A 23 -1.56 -8.29 0.20
CA LYS A 23 -1.24 -7.81 1.55
C LYS A 23 -0.83 -6.35 1.51
N ARG A 24 -1.00 -5.63 2.62
CA ARG A 24 -0.71 -4.19 2.68
C ARG A 24 -0.06 -3.78 4.00
N LYS A 25 0.92 -2.88 3.92
CA LYS A 25 1.36 -2.08 5.07
C LYS A 25 0.84 -0.66 4.92
N MET A 26 0.24 -0.16 5.99
CA MET A 26 -0.04 1.26 6.13
C MET A 26 1.25 1.98 6.50
N LEU A 27 1.78 2.83 5.62
CA LEU A 27 2.97 3.64 5.91
C LEU A 27 2.52 4.93 6.62
N ALA A 28 2.66 6.08 5.97
CA ALA A 28 2.26 7.39 6.49
C ALA A 28 0.93 7.84 5.88
N TYR A 29 0.18 8.66 6.61
CA TYR A 29 -0.96 9.36 6.05
C TYR A 29 -1.19 10.69 6.75
N SER A 30 -1.78 11.63 6.01
CA SER A 30 -2.31 12.89 6.50
C SER A 30 -3.77 13.03 6.06
N GLU A 31 -4.32 14.25 6.07
CA GLU A 31 -5.66 14.50 5.56
C GLU A 31 -5.76 14.32 4.04
N ASN A 32 -4.69 14.63 3.31
CA ASN A 32 -4.73 14.74 1.85
C ASN A 32 -3.92 13.67 1.12
N ILE A 33 -3.06 12.93 1.81
CA ILE A 33 -2.22 11.90 1.19
C ILE A 33 -2.09 10.70 2.09
N MET A 34 -2.02 9.52 1.46
CA MET A 34 -1.76 8.26 2.11
C MET A 34 -0.72 7.50 1.29
N ALA A 35 0.28 6.97 1.99
CA ALA A 35 1.25 6.06 1.43
C ALA A 35 1.02 4.66 2.01
N VAL A 36 0.97 3.67 1.12
CA VAL A 36 0.85 2.26 1.48
C VAL A 36 1.84 1.46 0.66
N GLU A 37 2.34 0.37 1.23
CA GLU A 37 3.14 -0.63 0.52
C GLU A 37 2.24 -1.85 0.30
N VAL A 38 2.01 -2.22 -0.95
CA VAL A 38 1.13 -3.34 -1.32
C VAL A 38 1.97 -4.48 -1.88
N HIS A 39 1.75 -5.68 -1.37
CA HIS A 39 2.41 -6.91 -1.77
C HIS A 39 1.41 -7.77 -2.52
N PHE A 40 1.77 -8.15 -3.74
CA PHE A 40 1.01 -9.08 -4.57
C PHE A 40 1.76 -10.41 -4.63
N GLU A 41 1.10 -11.48 -4.23
CA GLU A 41 1.55 -12.83 -4.54
C GLU A 41 1.40 -13.09 -6.05
N GLN A 42 2.18 -14.02 -6.60
CA GLN A 42 2.15 -14.30 -8.03
C GLN A 42 0.72 -14.71 -8.47
N GLY A 43 0.19 -14.02 -9.48
CA GLY A 43 -1.16 -14.23 -9.98
C GLY A 43 -2.27 -13.52 -9.20
N ALA A 44 -1.95 -12.79 -8.12
CA ALA A 44 -2.92 -11.94 -7.45
C ALA A 44 -3.32 -10.76 -8.35
N VAL A 45 -4.61 -10.40 -8.33
CA VAL A 45 -5.18 -9.35 -9.18
C VAL A 45 -5.78 -8.26 -8.32
N GLY A 46 -5.33 -7.02 -8.53
CA GLY A 46 -6.02 -5.84 -8.01
C GLY A 46 -7.26 -5.57 -8.86
N ALA A 47 -8.45 -5.73 -8.27
CA ALA A 47 -9.71 -5.45 -8.98
C ALA A 47 -9.72 -4.01 -9.51
N MET A 48 -10.18 -3.80 -10.74
CA MET A 48 -10.29 -2.47 -11.32
C MET A 48 -11.26 -1.61 -10.51
N HIS A 49 -10.83 -0.42 -10.11
CA HIS A 49 -11.61 0.51 -9.30
C HIS A 49 -11.24 1.96 -9.62
N SER A 50 -12.01 2.91 -9.09
CA SER A 50 -11.74 4.34 -9.22
C SER A 50 -11.97 5.06 -7.88
N HIS A 51 -11.22 6.13 -7.67
CA HIS A 51 -11.34 6.99 -6.51
C HIS A 51 -11.31 8.46 -6.96
N PRO A 52 -11.96 9.37 -6.20
CA PRO A 52 -11.88 10.81 -6.46
C PRO A 52 -10.50 11.39 -6.16
N HIS A 53 -9.66 10.67 -5.40
CA HIS A 53 -8.31 11.06 -5.05
C HIS A 53 -7.33 10.69 -6.15
N GLU A 54 -6.36 11.57 -6.42
CA GLU A 54 -5.23 11.24 -7.29
C GLU A 54 -4.41 10.09 -6.69
N GLN A 55 -3.95 9.19 -7.55
CA GLN A 55 -3.17 8.01 -7.15
C GLN A 55 -1.89 7.92 -7.97
N LEU A 56 -0.78 7.66 -7.27
CA LEU A 56 0.52 7.37 -7.85
C LEU A 56 0.99 6.01 -7.31
N THR A 57 1.45 5.13 -8.19
CA THR A 57 2.02 3.84 -7.82
C THR A 57 3.46 3.74 -8.31
N TYR A 58 4.36 3.24 -7.46
CA TYR A 58 5.74 2.94 -7.82
C TYR A 58 6.03 1.46 -7.54
N VAL A 59 6.61 0.76 -8.52
CA VAL A 59 6.95 -0.66 -8.39
C VAL A 59 8.28 -0.79 -7.65
N LEU A 60 8.24 -1.23 -6.39
CA LEU A 60 9.44 -1.48 -5.58
C LEU A 60 10.25 -2.67 -6.11
N CYS A 61 9.57 -3.72 -6.55
CA CYS A 61 10.14 -4.93 -7.14
C CYS A 61 9.08 -5.74 -7.89
N GLY A 62 9.51 -6.60 -8.81
CA GLY A 62 8.64 -7.43 -9.64
C GLY A 62 8.14 -6.69 -10.89
N GLU A 63 7.09 -7.22 -11.49
CA GLU A 63 6.46 -6.67 -12.69
C GLU A 63 4.94 -6.82 -12.62
N PHE A 64 4.22 -5.95 -13.34
CA PHE A 64 2.77 -5.96 -13.49
C PHE A 64 2.45 -5.88 -14.98
N GLU A 65 1.42 -6.60 -15.42
CA GLU A 65 0.89 -6.63 -16.79
C GLU A 65 -0.54 -6.11 -16.85
#